data_AF-A0A930QM71-F1
#
_entry.id   AF-A0A930QM71-F1
#
_cell.length_a   1.000
_cell.length_b   1.000
_cell.length_c   1.000
_cell.angle_alpha   90.00
_cell.angle_beta   90.00
_cell.angle_gamma   90.00
#
_symmetry.space_group_name_H-M   'P 1'
#
loop_
_entity.id
_entity.type
_entity.pdbx_description
1 polymer ?
#
loop_
_entity_poly.entity_id
_entity_poly.type
_entity_poly.pdbx_seq_one_letter_code
_entity_poly.pdbx_strand_id
1 'polypeptide(L)'
;TIPGVTDRSYMTNSSHVPVYYDISAYDKIRIEAPYHALENAGHIAYIEMDGDPSKNVKAFEKVVRAMHDADMGYFSINHPVDRDPVCGYTGLIENECPHCHRKETAFGTMTVPRMKD
;
A
#
# COMPACT_ATOMS: atom_id res chain seq x y z
N THR A 1 7.82 26.79 10.75
CA THR A 1 7.96 25.58 9.93
C THR A 1 9.42 25.44 9.54
N ILE A 2 9.98 24.24 9.63
CA ILE A 2 11.35 23.91 9.20
C ILE A 2 11.22 23.29 7.81
N PRO A 3 11.76 23.92 6.75
CA PRO A 3 11.69 23.40 5.39
C PRO A 3 12.18 21.95 5.30
N GLY A 4 11.41 21.11 4.62
CA GLY A 4 11.66 19.68 4.44
C GLY A 4 11.36 18.80 5.66
N VAL A 5 11.04 19.39 6.83
CA VAL A 5 10.84 18.64 8.08
C VAL A 5 9.41 18.80 8.61
N THR A 6 8.98 20.02 8.91
CA THR A 6 7.64 20.28 9.48
C THR A 6 6.67 20.94 8.50
N ASP A 7 6.99 20.92 7.20
CA ASP A 7 6.14 21.44 6.14
C ASP A 7 4.87 20.59 5.92
N ARG A 8 4.88 19.36 6.43
CA ARG A 8 3.77 18.41 6.35
C ARG A 8 3.29 18.08 7.76
N SER A 9 2.01 17.71 7.88
CA SER A 9 1.38 17.35 9.16
C SER A 9 1.73 15.95 9.67
N TYR A 10 2.68 15.26 9.01
CA TYR A 10 3.10 13.90 9.30
C TYR A 10 4.62 13.77 9.15
N MET A 11 5.17 12.74 9.78
CA MET A 11 6.57 12.32 9.62
C MET A 11 6.62 11.04 8.79
N THR A 12 7.72 10.84 8.06
CA THR A 12 8.00 9.54 7.44
C THR A 12 8.28 8.51 8.52
N ASN A 13 7.71 7.31 8.36
CA ASN A 13 7.93 6.21 9.28
C ASN A 13 9.37 5.67 9.13
N SER A 14 10.05 5.45 10.27
CA SER A 14 11.35 4.78 10.36
C SER A 14 12.34 5.13 9.23
N SER A 15 12.81 4.12 8.50
CA SER A 15 13.80 4.18 7.41
C SER A 15 13.17 4.22 6.02
N HIS A 16 11.86 4.44 5.91
CA HIS A 16 11.21 4.51 4.62
C HIS A 16 11.64 5.73 3.81
N VAL A 17 11.66 5.57 2.49
CA VAL A 17 11.66 6.70 1.57
C VAL A 17 10.34 7.48 1.75
N PRO A 18 10.36 8.82 1.90
CA PRO A 18 9.14 9.58 2.11
C PRO A 18 8.14 9.42 0.95
N VAL A 19 6.86 9.23 1.29
CA VAL A 19 5.78 8.89 0.34
C VAL A 19 5.57 9.89 -0.80
N TYR A 20 6.05 11.12 -0.67
CA TYR A 20 5.93 12.16 -1.69
C TYR A 20 7.10 12.17 -2.68
N TYR A 21 8.11 11.32 -2.52
CA TYR A 21 9.18 11.16 -3.51
C TYR A 21 8.73 10.24 -4.64
N ASP A 22 8.92 10.70 -5.87
CA ASP A 22 8.78 9.87 -7.07
C ASP A 22 10.00 8.94 -7.17
N ILE A 23 9.77 7.63 -7.05
CA ILE A 23 10.82 6.61 -7.02
C ILE A 23 10.29 5.28 -7.57
N SER A 24 11.16 4.54 -8.26
CA SER A 24 10.84 3.19 -8.72
C SER A 24 10.78 2.20 -7.55
N ALA A 25 9.98 1.13 -7.69
CA ALA A 25 9.94 0.05 -6.70
C ALA A 25 11.34 -0.54 -6.43
N TYR A 26 12.14 -0.76 -7.46
CA TYR A 26 13.48 -1.34 -7.34
C TYR A 26 14.45 -0.41 -6.61
N ASP A 27 14.40 0.89 -6.88
CA ASP A 27 15.26 1.85 -6.17
C ASP A 27 14.85 1.99 -4.71
N LYS A 28 13.53 1.96 -4.43
CA LYS A 28 13.03 1.96 -3.05
C LYS A 28 13.49 0.72 -2.29
N ILE A 29 13.40 -0.48 -2.90
CA ILE A 29 13.92 -1.73 -2.32
C ILE A 29 15.41 -1.61 -2.02
N ARG A 30 16.21 -1.12 -2.98
CA ARG A 30 17.66 -0.96 -2.81
C ARG A 30 18.03 0.00 -1.67
N ILE A 31 17.22 1.03 -1.43
CA ILE A 31 17.45 2.00 -0.35
C ILE A 31 17.00 1.45 1.01
N GLU A 32 15.82 0.82 1.08
CA GLU A 32 15.22 0.40 2.36
C GLU A 32 15.76 -0.93 2.87
N ALA A 33 16.11 -1.87 1.98
CA ALA A 33 16.50 -3.22 2.38
C ALA A 33 17.69 -3.29 3.36
N PRO A 34 18.77 -2.49 3.21
CA PRO A 34 19.87 -2.50 4.17
C PRO A 34 19.47 -2.15 5.61
N TYR A 35 18.38 -1.41 5.81
CA TYR A 35 17.92 -1.04 7.15
C TYR A 35 17.29 -2.22 7.89
N HIS A 36 16.75 -3.23 7.21
CA HIS A 36 16.16 -4.40 7.85
C HIS A 36 17.17 -5.17 8.71
N ALA A 37 18.45 -5.20 8.27
CA ALA A 37 19.54 -5.79 9.06
C ALA A 37 19.91 -4.96 10.30
N LEU A 38 19.63 -3.66 10.29
CA LEU A 38 19.94 -2.73 11.40
C LEU A 38 18.77 -2.63 12.40
N GLU A 39 17.53 -2.86 11.94
CA GLU A 39 16.28 -2.73 12.69
C GLU A 39 15.77 -4.12 13.14
N ASN A 40 16.61 -4.85 13.87
CA ASN A 40 16.38 -6.26 14.21
C ASN A 40 15.18 -6.55 15.13
N ALA A 41 14.69 -5.56 15.87
CA ALA A 41 13.51 -5.69 16.73
C ALA A 41 12.18 -5.51 15.99
N GLY A 42 12.23 -5.00 14.76
CA GLY A 42 11.04 -4.78 13.94
C GLY A 42 11.31 -3.81 12.81
N HIS A 43 10.98 -4.26 11.60
CA HIS A 43 11.02 -3.49 10.37
C HIS A 43 9.92 -4.00 9.44
N ILE A 44 9.48 -3.16 8.50
CA ILE A 44 8.60 -3.54 7.39
C ILE A 44 8.86 -2.62 6.22
N ALA A 45 8.81 -3.14 4.99
CA ALA A 45 8.79 -2.35 3.77
C ALA A 45 7.43 -2.40 3.07
N TYR A 46 6.99 -1.28 2.49
CA TYR A 46 5.80 -1.19 1.64
C TYR A 46 6.18 -0.75 0.24
N ILE A 47 5.72 -1.48 -0.78
CA ILE A 47 5.82 -1.05 -2.19
C ILE A 47 4.42 -0.77 -2.72
N GLU A 48 4.23 0.42 -3.28
CA GLU A 48 2.98 0.82 -3.92
C GLU A 48 2.93 0.24 -5.34
N MET A 49 1.82 -0.40 -5.70
CA MET A 49 1.56 -0.92 -7.04
C MET A 49 0.19 -0.46 -7.53
N ASP A 50 0.20 0.38 -8.56
CA ASP A 50 -1.01 0.84 -9.23
C ASP A 50 -1.63 -0.25 -10.10
N GLY A 51 -2.96 -0.31 -10.11
CA GLY A 51 -3.72 -1.18 -10.99
C GLY A 51 -3.65 -2.67 -10.61
N ASP A 52 -4.67 -3.43 -11.02
CA ASP A 52 -4.94 -4.79 -10.52
C ASP A 52 -3.77 -5.78 -10.77
N PRO A 53 -3.05 -6.25 -9.73
CA PRO A 53 -1.92 -7.16 -9.85
C PRO A 53 -2.31 -8.50 -10.44
N SER A 54 -3.58 -8.90 -10.33
CA SER A 54 -4.07 -10.14 -10.94
C SER A 54 -4.01 -10.10 -12.48
N LYS A 55 -4.05 -8.91 -13.09
CA LYS A 55 -3.89 -8.72 -14.53
C LYS A 55 -2.42 -8.80 -14.99
N ASN A 56 -1.46 -8.66 -14.08
CA ASN A 56 -0.04 -8.76 -14.38
C ASN A 56 0.76 -9.45 -13.26
N VAL A 57 0.42 -10.72 -13.02
CA VAL A 57 1.08 -11.56 -12.01
C VAL A 57 2.59 -11.64 -12.20
N LYS A 58 3.08 -11.58 -13.44
CA LYS A 58 4.52 -11.59 -13.74
C LYS A 58 5.23 -10.33 -13.22
N ALA A 59 4.60 -9.16 -13.29
CA ALA A 59 5.17 -7.94 -12.72
C ALA A 59 5.16 -7.99 -11.19
N PHE A 60 4.06 -8.45 -10.60
CA PHE A 60 3.95 -8.66 -9.15
C PHE A 60 5.04 -9.60 -8.62
N GLU A 61 5.20 -10.78 -9.25
CA GLU A 61 6.21 -11.75 -8.88
C GLU A 61 7.64 -11.17 -8.97
N LYS A 62 7.93 -10.36 -9.98
CA LYS A 62 9.25 -9.70 -10.12
C LYS A 62 9.56 -8.78 -8.94
N VAL A 63 8.57 -8.01 -8.46
CA VAL A 63 8.75 -7.15 -7.29
C VAL A 63 8.99 -8.00 -6.04
N VAL A 64 8.18 -9.04 -5.81
CA VAL A 64 8.36 -9.95 -4.67
C VAL A 64 9.75 -10.59 -4.67
N ARG A 65 10.23 -11.06 -5.84
CA ARG A 65 11.59 -11.61 -5.98
C ARG A 65 12.65 -10.57 -5.69
N ALA A 66 12.49 -9.34 -6.18
CA ALA A 66 13.44 -8.27 -5.90
C ALA A 66 13.56 -7.96 -4.39
N MET A 67 12.44 -7.98 -3.65
CA MET A 67 12.43 -7.79 -2.20
C MET A 67 13.11 -8.94 -1.46
N HIS A 68 12.82 -10.17 -1.87
CA HIS A 68 13.48 -11.38 -1.34
C HIS A 68 15.00 -11.36 -1.59
N ASP A 69 15.42 -11.10 -2.83
CA ASP A 69 16.82 -11.14 -3.25
C ASP A 69 17.64 -9.99 -2.64
N ALA A 70 16.97 -8.93 -2.18
CA ALA A 70 17.56 -7.83 -1.41
C ALA A 70 17.64 -8.08 0.10
N ASP A 71 17.27 -9.27 0.58
CA ASP A 71 17.28 -9.67 2.00
C ASP A 71 16.33 -8.83 2.89
N MET A 72 15.17 -8.42 2.35
CA MET A 72 14.15 -7.76 3.14
C MET A 72 13.41 -8.76 4.05
N GLY A 73 13.59 -8.63 5.38
CA GLY A 73 12.96 -9.54 6.35
C GLY A 73 11.43 -9.55 6.40
N TYR A 74 10.76 -8.39 6.42
CA TYR A 74 9.28 -8.30 6.38
C TYR A 74 8.82 -7.22 5.40
N PHE A 75 7.88 -7.57 4.51
CA PHE A 75 7.40 -6.64 3.50
C PHE A 75 5.97 -6.90 3.03
N SER A 76 5.35 -5.86 2.48
CA SER A 76 4.03 -5.89 1.88
C SER A 76 3.99 -5.07 0.58
N ILE A 77 3.03 -5.39 -0.28
CA ILE A 77 2.72 -4.64 -1.48
C ILE A 77 1.34 -4.03 -1.28
N ASN A 78 1.27 -2.71 -1.37
CA ASN A 78 0.02 -1.97 -1.30
C ASN A 78 -0.55 -1.84 -2.71
N HIS A 79 -1.83 -2.16 -2.84
CA HIS A 79 -2.59 -2.08 -4.08
C HIS A 79 -4.04 -1.71 -3.75
N PRO A 80 -4.74 -0.89 -4.55
CA PRO A 80 -6.16 -0.60 -4.32
C PRO A 80 -7.02 -1.86 -4.26
N VAL A 81 -7.68 -2.06 -3.13
CA VAL A 81 -8.68 -3.12 -2.95
C VAL A 81 -9.97 -2.45 -2.49
N ASP A 82 -10.86 -2.20 -3.43
CA ASP A 82 -12.15 -1.60 -3.13
C ASP A 82 -13.17 -2.67 -2.78
N ARG A 83 -14.13 -2.29 -1.95
CA ARG A 83 -15.28 -3.13 -1.60
C ARG A 83 -16.56 -2.33 -1.73
N ASP A 84 -17.49 -2.80 -2.55
CA ASP A 84 -18.82 -2.23 -2.60
C ASP A 84 -19.64 -2.69 -1.39
N PRO A 85 -20.11 -1.79 -0.51
CA PRO A 85 -20.81 -2.16 0.72
C PRO A 85 -22.26 -2.63 0.48
N VAL A 86 -22.83 -2.40 -0.71
CA VAL A 86 -24.21 -2.77 -1.03
C VAL A 86 -24.27 -4.18 -1.61
N CYS A 87 -23.41 -4.49 -2.58
CA CYS A 87 -23.43 -5.79 -3.25
C CYS A 87 -22.30 -6.73 -2.83
N GLY A 88 -21.29 -6.24 -2.11
CA GLY A 88 -20.16 -7.05 -1.62
C GLY A 88 -19.07 -7.31 -2.66
N TYR A 89 -19.15 -6.72 -3.86
CA TYR A 89 -18.07 -6.82 -4.85
C TYR A 89 -16.74 -6.36 -4.24
N THR A 90 -15.68 -7.13 -4.46
CA THR A 90 -14.32 -6.82 -4.01
C THR A 90 -13.38 -6.84 -5.21
N GLY A 91 -12.58 -5.79 -5.37
CA GLY A 91 -11.68 -5.60 -6.51
C GLY A 91 -11.54 -4.11 -6.83
N LEU A 92 -10.93 -3.78 -7.96
CA LEU A 92 -10.82 -2.39 -8.38
C LEU A 92 -12.21 -1.83 -8.75
N ILE A 93 -12.63 -0.74 -8.10
CA ILE A 93 -13.82 0.04 -8.43
C ILE A 93 -13.34 1.43 -8.84
N GLU A 94 -13.58 1.81 -10.10
CA GLU A 94 -13.32 3.18 -10.55
C GLU A 94 -14.47 4.11 -10.08
N ASN A 95 -15.23 4.70 -11.00
CA ASN A 95 -16.35 5.58 -10.66
C ASN A 95 -17.67 4.84 -10.37
N GLU A 96 -17.77 3.58 -10.78
CA GLU A 96 -19.00 2.80 -10.78
C GLU A 96 -18.69 1.33 -10.47
N CYS A 97 -19.43 0.73 -9.53
CA CYS A 97 -19.27 -0.68 -9.20
C CYS A 97 -19.57 -1.56 -10.42
N PRO A 98 -18.65 -2.44 -10.85
CA PRO A 98 -18.84 -3.27 -12.05
C PRO A 98 -19.90 -4.36 -11.86
N HIS A 99 -20.32 -4.63 -10.62
CA HIS A 99 -21.33 -5.65 -10.32
C HIS A 99 -22.75 -5.07 -10.18
N CYS A 100 -22.93 -3.99 -9.41
CA CYS A 100 -24.26 -3.42 -9.14
C CYS A 100 -24.50 -2.03 -9.75
N HIS A 101 -23.52 -1.49 -10.49
CA HIS A 101 -23.60 -0.18 -11.15
C HIS A 101 -23.83 1.01 -10.18
N ARG A 102 -23.60 0.79 -8.88
CA ARG A 102 -23.63 1.85 -7.88
C ARG A 102 -22.45 2.79 -8.11
N LYS A 103 -22.74 4.08 -8.21
CA LYS A 103 -21.74 5.14 -8.13
C LYS A 103 -21.58 5.56 -6.68
N GLU A 104 -20.37 5.91 -6.27
CA GLU A 104 -20.16 6.45 -4.94
C GLU A 104 -20.85 7.82 -4.84
N THR A 105 -22.00 7.86 -4.17
CA THR A 105 -22.64 9.11 -3.76
C THR A 105 -22.09 9.48 -2.39
N ALA A 106 -21.52 10.67 -2.26
CA ALA A 106 -20.84 11.12 -1.04
C ALA A 106 -21.69 10.87 0.23
N PHE A 107 -21.04 10.23 1.21
CA PHE A 107 -21.49 9.97 2.59
C PHE A 107 -22.52 8.85 2.78
N GLY A 108 -22.02 7.62 2.97
CA GLY A 108 -22.73 6.56 3.66
C GLY A 108 -22.02 6.22 4.97
N THR A 109 -22.59 6.58 6.13
CA THR A 109 -22.05 6.17 7.43
C THR A 109 -22.48 4.73 7.71
N MET A 110 -21.61 3.75 7.48
CA MET A 110 -21.85 2.37 7.91
C MET A 110 -21.32 2.18 9.33
N THR A 111 -22.22 2.10 10.31
CA THR A 111 -21.85 1.72 11.68
C THR A 111 -21.87 0.20 11.77
N VAL A 112 -20.71 -0.44 11.78
CA VAL A 112 -20.61 -1.89 12.01
C VAL A 112 -20.81 -2.15 13.51
N PRO A 113 -21.84 -2.93 13.92
CA PRO A 113 -22.00 -3.31 15.32
C PRO A 113 -20.76 -4.07 15.79
N ARG A 114 -20.22 -3.70 16.96
CA ARG A 114 -19.12 -4.43 17.58
C ARG A 114 -19.59 -5.87 17.81
N MET A 115 -18.87 -6.85 17.25
CA MET A 115 -19.10 -8.27 17.53
C MET A 115 -19.06 -8.44 19.06
N LYS A 116 -20.16 -8.94 19.64
CA LYS A 116 -20.18 -9.41 21.02
C LYS A 116 -19.67 -10.85 20.99
N ASP A 117 -18.69 -11.12 21.85
CA ASP A 117 -18.10 -12.45 22.07
C ASP A 117 -19.17 -13.51 22.36
#